data_AF-A0A3M3RER1-F1
#
_entry.id   AF-A0A3M3RER1-F1
#
_cell.length_a   1.000
_cell.length_b   1.000
_cell.length_c   1.000
_cell.angle_alpha   90.00
_cell.angle_beta   90.00
_cell.angle_gamma   90.00
#
_symmetry.space_group_name_H-M   'P 1'
#
loop_
_entity.id
_entity.type
_entity.pdbx_description
1 polymer ?
#
loop_
_entity_poly.entity_id
_entity_poly.type
_entity_poly.pdbx_seq_one_letter_code
_entity_poly.pdbx_strand_id
1 'polypeptide(L)'
;MLWHGWADPNVSPLNTLAYHEAVEAKLGKARTEAFERLYMLPGVYHCGSGEGPSVIDLLTPMMAWVESDHAPDAIVARQARPGKTAKGRPRTQQPLPDFLVTDNVANRGRTRKVFPYPYMAEYDHKGYSKSASSYQRAEPLTTEKTPQWMGSGFFQPYAARER
;
A
#
# COMPACT_ATOMS: atom_id res chain seq x y z
N MET A 1 3.64 7.47 6.28
CA MET A 1 3.00 6.32 5.61
C MET A 1 3.60 6.16 4.23
N LEU A 2 4.07 4.96 3.90
CA LEU A 2 4.56 4.59 2.56
C LEU A 2 3.55 3.65 1.90
N TRP A 3 3.47 3.66 0.58
CA TRP A 3 2.71 2.67 -0.16
C TRP A 3 3.32 2.43 -1.54
N HIS A 4 3.11 1.23 -2.08
CA HIS A 4 3.56 0.90 -3.43
C HIS A 4 2.67 -0.17 -4.06
N GLY A 5 2.47 -0.09 -5.38
CA GLY A 5 1.84 -1.16 -6.15
C GLY A 5 2.75 -2.36 -6.34
N TRP A 6 2.29 -3.57 -6.06
CA TRP A 6 3.14 -4.75 -6.17
C TRP A 6 3.52 -5.12 -7.61
N ALA A 7 2.74 -4.62 -8.56
CA ALA A 7 2.90 -4.87 -9.98
C ALA A 7 3.29 -3.58 -10.74
N ASP A 8 3.91 -2.60 -10.06
CA ASP A 8 4.42 -1.39 -10.71
C ASP A 8 5.50 -1.75 -11.75
N PRO A 9 5.26 -1.49 -13.06
CA PRO A 9 6.22 -1.80 -14.11
C PRO A 9 7.27 -0.69 -14.31
N ASN A 10 7.07 0.49 -13.71
CA ASN A 10 7.89 1.68 -13.93
C ASN A 10 8.93 1.84 -12.81
N VAL A 11 8.49 1.74 -11.56
CA VAL A 11 9.36 1.84 -10.39
C VAL A 11 9.31 0.51 -9.66
N SER A 12 10.45 -0.15 -9.54
CA SER A 12 10.48 -1.45 -8.86
C SER A 12 10.05 -1.30 -7.40
N PRO A 13 9.06 -2.09 -6.95
CA PRO A 13 8.60 -2.03 -5.57
C PRO A 13 9.65 -2.57 -4.59
N LEU A 14 10.64 -3.35 -5.07
CA LEU A 14 11.81 -3.75 -4.29
C LEU A 14 12.61 -2.55 -3.76
N ASN A 15 12.57 -1.41 -4.46
CA ASN A 15 13.26 -0.21 -4.01
C ASN A 15 12.60 0.39 -2.74
N THR A 16 11.27 0.35 -2.65
CA THR A 16 10.55 0.84 -1.47
C THR A 16 10.69 -0.14 -0.29
N LEU A 17 10.71 -1.44 -0.56
CA LEU A 17 11.06 -2.43 0.46
C LEU A 17 12.46 -2.20 1.01
N ALA A 18 13.47 -2.08 0.14
CA ALA A 18 14.84 -1.85 0.56
C ALA A 18 14.99 -0.59 1.41
N TYR A 19 14.26 0.48 1.06
CA TYR A 19 14.22 1.69 1.88
C TYR A 19 13.60 1.44 3.26
N HIS A 20 12.42 0.82 3.32
CA HIS A 20 11.74 0.49 4.58
C HIS A 20 12.63 -0.39 5.47
N GLU A 21 13.23 -1.43 4.90
CA GLU A 21 14.15 -2.32 5.60
C GLU A 21 15.41 -1.61 6.08
N ALA A 22 15.95 -0.65 5.32
CA ALA A 22 17.10 0.15 5.74
C ALA A 22 16.74 1.09 6.92
N VAL A 23 15.54 1.66 6.92
CA VAL A 23 15.03 2.45 8.06
C VAL A 23 14.88 1.56 9.30
N GLU A 24 14.27 0.39 9.17
CA GLU A 24 14.17 -0.60 10.25
C GLU A 24 15.55 -1.00 10.77
N ALA A 25 16.51 -1.27 9.87
CA ALA A 25 17.87 -1.66 10.25
C ALA A 25 18.61 -0.53 10.98
N LYS A 26 18.34 0.74 10.63
CA LYS A 26 19.02 1.90 11.24
C LYS A 26 18.40 2.31 12.57
N LEU A 27 17.08 2.26 12.71
CA LEU A 27 16.35 2.81 13.86
C LEU A 27 15.78 1.74 14.79
N GLY A 28 15.72 0.48 14.33
CA GLY A 28 15.01 -0.61 14.98
C GLY A 28 13.55 -0.67 14.54
N LYS A 29 13.02 -1.90 14.42
CA LYS A 29 11.65 -2.17 13.98
C LYS A 29 10.60 -1.45 14.84
N ALA A 30 10.62 -1.67 16.15
CA ALA A 30 9.65 -1.05 17.08
C ALA A 30 9.62 0.48 17.00
N ARG A 31 10.78 1.12 16.83
CA ARG A 31 10.86 2.57 16.65
C ARG A 31 10.31 3.00 15.29
N THR A 32 10.58 2.23 14.25
CA THR A 32 10.12 2.50 12.88
C THR A 32 8.60 2.43 12.79
N GLU A 33 7.99 1.37 13.34
CA GLU A 33 6.54 1.16 13.34
C GLU A 33 5.73 2.26 14.07
N ALA A 34 6.40 3.03 14.95
CA ALA A 34 5.80 4.16 15.65
C ALA A 34 5.59 5.41 14.78
N PHE A 35 6.29 5.54 13.65
CA PHE A 35 6.17 6.72 12.76
C PHE A 35 6.05 6.37 11.27
N GLU A 36 6.38 5.14 10.88
CA GLU A 36 6.39 4.69 9.50
C GLU A 36 5.65 3.35 9.37
N ARG A 37 4.84 3.24 8.32
CA ARG A 37 4.10 2.03 7.94
C ARG A 37 4.07 1.96 6.42
N LEU A 38 4.51 0.84 5.87
CA LEU A 38 4.52 0.53 4.44
C LEU A 38 3.30 -0.33 4.07
N TYR A 39 2.54 0.08 3.05
CA TYR A 39 1.40 -0.67 2.52
C TYR A 39 1.68 -1.14 1.09
N MET A 40 1.77 -2.45 0.89
CA MET A 40 1.99 -3.07 -0.42
C MET A 40 0.66 -3.49 -1.04
N LEU A 41 0.31 -2.94 -2.21
CA LEU A 41 -0.99 -3.16 -2.85
C LEU A 41 -0.90 -4.22 -3.96
N PRO A 42 -1.47 -5.43 -3.78
CA PRO A 42 -1.38 -6.49 -4.78
C PRO A 42 -2.10 -6.13 -6.08
N GLY A 43 -1.44 -6.36 -7.22
CA GLY A 43 -2.01 -6.15 -8.56
C GLY A 43 -2.21 -4.69 -8.95
N VAL A 44 -1.69 -3.74 -8.17
CA VAL A 44 -1.69 -2.31 -8.50
C VAL A 44 -0.41 -1.96 -9.26
N TYR A 45 -0.56 -1.17 -10.32
CA TYR A 45 0.54 -0.70 -11.17
C TYR A 45 1.08 0.65 -10.67
N HIS A 46 1.73 1.40 -11.56
CA HIS A 46 2.32 2.70 -11.25
C HIS A 46 1.27 3.70 -10.76
N CYS A 47 1.36 4.05 -9.47
CA CYS A 47 0.49 4.98 -8.76
C CYS A 47 -1.03 4.68 -8.79
N GLY A 48 -1.48 3.61 -9.45
CA GLY A 48 -2.88 3.36 -9.71
C GLY A 48 -3.09 2.23 -10.70
N SER A 49 -4.32 2.09 -11.19
CA SER A 49 -4.69 1.06 -12.17
C SER A 49 -4.33 -0.37 -11.75
N GLY A 50 -4.27 -1.27 -12.73
CA GLY A 50 -3.93 -2.68 -12.56
C GLY A 50 -5.13 -3.56 -12.24
N GLU A 51 -4.84 -4.85 -12.09
CA GLU A 51 -5.85 -5.87 -11.83
C GLU A 51 -6.45 -5.77 -10.42
N GLY A 52 -5.71 -5.16 -9.49
CA GLY A 52 -6.07 -5.06 -8.08
C GLY A 52 -6.80 -3.76 -7.69
N PRO A 53 -7.34 -3.71 -6.46
CA PRO A 53 -7.90 -2.50 -5.88
C PRO A 53 -6.84 -1.40 -5.71
N SER A 54 -6.89 -0.35 -6.54
CA SER A 54 -5.89 0.73 -6.57
C SER A 54 -6.33 2.04 -5.95
N VAL A 55 -7.62 2.20 -5.64
CA VAL A 55 -8.13 3.42 -5.00
C VAL A 55 -8.02 3.28 -3.48
N ILE A 56 -7.23 4.13 -2.85
CA ILE A 56 -7.01 4.19 -1.40
C ILE A 56 -7.23 5.60 -0.88
N ASP A 57 -7.58 5.71 0.41
CA ASP A 57 -7.52 6.95 1.17
C ASP A 57 -6.42 6.80 2.23
N LEU A 58 -5.33 7.54 2.06
CA LEU A 58 -4.23 7.62 3.02
C LEU A 58 -4.27 8.89 3.86
N LEU A 59 -5.00 9.92 3.42
CA LEU A 59 -5.01 11.21 4.09
C LEU A 59 -5.78 11.12 5.41
N THR A 60 -6.98 10.51 5.39
CA THR A 60 -7.78 10.31 6.61
C THR A 60 -7.04 9.55 7.70
N PRO A 61 -6.46 8.36 7.45
CA PRO A 61 -5.70 7.65 8.48
C PRO A 61 -4.39 8.35 8.87
N MET A 62 -3.75 9.10 7.97
CA MET A 62 -2.56 9.89 8.31
C MET A 62 -2.89 11.04 9.26
N MET A 63 -3.99 11.76 9.03
CA MET A 63 -4.46 12.80 9.94
C MET A 63 -4.79 12.21 11.31
N ALA A 64 -5.54 11.10 11.37
CA ALA A 64 -5.86 10.43 12.63
C ALA A 64 -4.60 9.97 13.39
N TRP A 65 -3.57 9.52 12.69
CA TRP A 65 -2.30 9.14 13.29
C TRP A 65 -1.57 10.36 13.86
N VAL A 66 -1.43 11.44 13.08
CA VAL A 66 -0.67 12.63 13.50
C VAL A 66 -1.40 13.42 14.59
N GLU A 67 -2.72 13.56 14.49
CA GLU A 67 -3.52 14.45 15.35
C GLU A 67 -4.08 13.74 16.59
N SER A 68 -4.20 12.41 16.56
CA SER A 68 -4.86 11.65 17.64
C SER A 68 -4.10 10.39 18.05
N ASP A 69 -2.84 10.24 17.62
CA ASP A 69 -1.99 9.07 17.88
C ASP A 69 -2.63 7.73 17.47
N HIS A 70 -3.57 7.78 16.51
CA HIS A 70 -4.32 6.61 16.06
C HIS A 70 -3.71 6.02 14.79
N ALA A 71 -2.66 5.21 14.98
CA ALA A 71 -1.94 4.59 13.87
C ALA A 71 -2.80 3.54 13.12
N PRO A 72 -2.91 3.60 11.79
CA PRO A 72 -3.85 2.78 11.02
C PRO A 72 -3.45 1.31 10.89
N ASP A 73 -4.16 0.40 11.56
CA ASP A 73 -3.84 -1.04 11.54
C ASP A 73 -4.02 -1.70 10.16
N ALA A 74 -4.92 -1.16 9.35
CA ALA A 74 -5.12 -1.53 7.96
C ALA A 74 -5.72 -0.34 7.21
N ILE A 75 -5.52 -0.31 5.90
CA ILE A 75 -6.24 0.58 4.99
C ILE A 75 -7.17 -0.24 4.10
N VAL A 76 -8.20 0.41 3.54
CA VAL A 76 -9.12 -0.23 2.58
C VAL A 76 -8.81 0.27 1.18
N ALA A 77 -8.45 -0.67 0.31
CA ALA A 77 -8.30 -0.44 -1.12
C ALA A 77 -9.56 -0.85 -1.88
N ARG A 78 -9.94 -0.07 -2.89
CA ARG A 78 -11.13 -0.28 -3.74
C ARG A 78 -10.75 -0.37 -5.20
N GLN A 79 -11.44 -1.21 -5.95
CA GLN A 79 -11.25 -1.30 -7.40
C GLN A 79 -11.57 0.04 -8.06
N ALA A 80 -10.61 0.55 -8.83
CA ALA A 80 -10.84 1.68 -9.73
C ALA A 80 -11.97 1.35 -10.71
N ARG A 81 -12.79 2.34 -11.06
CA ARG A 81 -13.91 2.16 -11.99
C ARG A 81 -13.77 3.15 -13.13
N PRO A 82 -14.09 2.75 -14.37
CA PRO A 82 -14.15 3.70 -15.49
C PRO A 82 -15.15 4.82 -15.21
N GLY A 83 -14.80 6.03 -15.64
CA GLY A 83 -15.66 7.19 -15.49
C GLY A 83 -16.83 7.16 -16.48
N LYS A 84 -18.05 6.98 -15.97
CA LYS A 84 -19.14 7.89 -16.34
C LYS A 84 -19.60 8.56 -15.05
N THR A 85 -19.65 9.89 -15.03
CA THR A 85 -20.24 10.66 -13.93
C THR A 85 -21.69 10.21 -13.76
N ALA A 86 -21.93 9.31 -12.81
CA ALA A 86 -23.29 8.98 -12.40
C ALA A 86 -23.87 10.22 -11.70
N LYS A 87 -24.99 10.74 -12.20
CA LYS A 87 -25.73 11.81 -11.54
C LYS A 87 -25.98 11.43 -10.07
N GLY A 88 -25.55 12.26 -9.13
CA GLY A 88 -25.80 12.09 -7.70
C GLY A 88 -24.68 11.49 -6.84
N ARG A 89 -23.46 11.30 -7.35
CA ARG A 89 -22.33 10.86 -6.48
C ARG A 89 -21.72 12.03 -5.69
N PRO A 90 -21.29 11.80 -4.43
CA PRO A 90 -20.51 12.76 -3.67
C PRO A 90 -19.27 13.22 -4.45
N ARG A 91 -19.03 14.53 -4.46
CA ARG A 91 -18.00 15.24 -5.23
C ARG A 91 -16.55 14.92 -4.82
N THR A 92 -16.35 14.00 -3.86
CA THR A 92 -15.04 13.63 -3.31
C THR A 92 -14.27 12.59 -4.13
N GLN A 93 -14.88 12.00 -5.16
CA GLN A 93 -14.19 11.09 -6.08
C GLN A 93 -14.21 11.69 -7.49
N GLN A 94 -13.16 12.45 -7.83
CA GLN A 94 -12.91 12.74 -9.23
C GLN A 94 -12.68 11.41 -9.98
N PRO A 95 -13.28 11.22 -11.16
CA PRO A 95 -12.95 10.06 -11.98
C PRO A 95 -11.46 10.10 -12.28
N LEU A 96 -10.78 8.98 -12.02
CA LEU A 96 -9.39 8.83 -12.45
C LEU A 96 -9.34 8.91 -13.98
N PRO A 97 -8.29 9.51 -14.56
CA PRO A 97 -8.05 9.46 -16.00
C PRO A 97 -8.18 8.04 -16.53
N ASP A 98 -8.80 7.85 -17.70
CA ASP A 98 -9.08 6.51 -18.24
C ASP A 98 -7.82 5.64 -18.38
N PHE A 99 -6.65 6.24 -18.65
CA PHE A 99 -5.37 5.52 -18.72
C PHE A 99 -4.89 4.98 -17.36
N LEU A 100 -5.41 5.51 -16.24
CA LEU A 100 -5.17 5.00 -14.88
C LEU A 100 -6.25 4.00 -14.42
N VAL A 101 -7.14 3.58 -15.33
CA VAL A 101 -8.22 2.64 -15.03
C VAL A 101 -8.25 1.52 -16.08
N THR A 102 -7.70 0.36 -15.75
CA THR A 102 -8.01 -0.86 -16.48
C THR A 102 -9.32 -1.44 -15.94
N ASP A 103 -10.37 -1.53 -16.76
CA ASP A 103 -11.64 -2.15 -16.34
C ASP A 103 -11.48 -3.66 -16.23
N ASN A 104 -11.22 -4.14 -15.01
CA ASN A 104 -11.35 -5.56 -14.71
C ASN A 104 -12.79 -5.85 -14.24
N VAL A 105 -13.60 -6.36 -15.17
CA VAL A 105 -15.01 -6.73 -14.91
C VAL A 105 -15.13 -7.72 -13.75
N ALA A 106 -14.20 -8.67 -13.62
CA ALA A 106 -14.20 -9.66 -12.54
C ALA A 106 -13.95 -9.01 -11.17
N ASN A 107 -13.26 -7.87 -11.10
CA ASN A 107 -12.96 -7.15 -9.87
C ASN A 107 -13.82 -5.91 -9.62
N ARG A 108 -14.84 -5.62 -10.44
CA ARG A 108 -15.73 -4.47 -10.22
C ARG A 108 -16.35 -4.48 -8.82
N GLY A 109 -16.15 -3.38 -8.09
CA GLY A 109 -16.65 -3.22 -6.72
C GLY A 109 -15.89 -3.99 -5.65
N ARG A 110 -14.80 -4.68 -6.02
CA ARG A 110 -13.92 -5.36 -5.06
C ARG A 110 -13.29 -4.35 -4.12
N THR A 111 -13.24 -4.73 -2.85
CA THR A 111 -12.52 -4.04 -1.78
C THR A 111 -11.61 -5.00 -1.05
N ARG A 112 -10.47 -4.53 -0.55
CA ARG A 112 -9.48 -5.33 0.17
C ARG A 112 -8.92 -4.54 1.34
N LYS A 113 -8.74 -5.20 2.49
CA LYS A 113 -7.85 -4.67 3.52
C LYS A 113 -6.41 -4.83 3.05
N VAL A 114 -5.59 -3.83 3.33
CA VAL A 114 -4.14 -3.87 3.15
C VAL A 114 -3.54 -3.58 4.51
N PHE A 115 -2.75 -4.52 5.03
CA PHE A 115 -2.09 -4.40 6.32
C PHE A 115 -0.67 -3.83 6.12
N PRO A 116 -0.08 -3.19 7.14
CA PRO A 116 1.31 -2.80 7.12
C PRO A 116 2.21 -4.02 6.83
N TYR A 117 3.17 -3.84 5.92
CA TYR A 117 4.20 -4.82 5.63
C TYR A 117 4.91 -5.25 6.93
N PRO A 118 5.24 -6.54 7.12
CA PRO A 118 5.13 -7.65 6.16
C PRO A 118 3.78 -8.38 6.16
N TYR A 119 2.80 -7.94 6.94
CA TYR A 119 1.53 -8.66 7.09
C TYR A 119 0.71 -8.69 5.81
N MET A 120 -0.05 -9.79 5.64
CA MET A 120 -0.89 -10.03 4.48
C MET A 120 -2.38 -10.03 4.85
N ALA A 121 -3.23 -9.93 3.83
CA ALA A 121 -4.67 -10.07 3.98
C ALA A 121 -5.09 -11.49 3.63
N GLU A 122 -5.65 -12.22 4.59
CA GLU A 122 -6.17 -13.57 4.41
C GLU A 122 -7.71 -13.56 4.45
N TYR A 123 -8.33 -14.34 3.57
CA TYR A 123 -9.78 -14.46 3.50
C TYR A 123 -10.29 -15.39 4.61
N ASP A 124 -11.29 -14.95 5.36
CA ASP A 124 -11.80 -15.68 6.53
C ASP A 124 -12.78 -16.82 6.20
N HIS A 125 -13.11 -17.00 4.92
CA HIS A 125 -14.08 -17.97 4.41
C HIS A 125 -15.54 -17.80 4.89
N LYS A 126 -15.89 -16.67 5.53
CA LYS A 126 -17.22 -16.47 6.15
C LYS A 126 -18.12 -15.49 5.40
N GLY A 127 -17.58 -14.66 4.51
CA GLY A 127 -18.35 -13.59 3.86
C GLY A 127 -18.16 -13.50 2.35
N TYR A 128 -18.48 -12.34 1.77
CA TYR A 128 -18.28 -12.14 0.33
C TYR A 128 -16.80 -11.91 0.04
N SER A 129 -16.18 -12.80 -0.72
CA SER A 129 -14.75 -12.72 -1.04
C SER A 129 -14.33 -11.43 -1.75
N LYS A 130 -15.25 -10.62 -2.31
CA LYS A 130 -14.90 -9.29 -2.86
C LYS A 130 -15.06 -8.13 -1.84
N SER A 131 -15.40 -8.41 -0.59
CA SER A 131 -15.52 -7.43 0.49
C SER A 131 -14.27 -7.38 1.36
N ALA A 132 -13.79 -6.20 1.71
CA ALA A 132 -12.69 -5.98 2.65
C ALA A 132 -13.03 -6.49 4.06
N SER A 133 -14.30 -6.53 4.44
CA SER A 133 -14.74 -7.02 5.76
C SER A 133 -14.45 -8.51 5.98
N SER A 134 -14.32 -9.28 4.91
CA SER A 134 -14.05 -10.73 4.95
C SER A 134 -12.56 -11.07 4.97
N TYR A 135 -11.70 -10.10 5.26
CA TYR A 135 -10.26 -10.28 5.34
C TYR A 135 -9.74 -9.93 6.73
N GLN A 136 -8.82 -10.76 7.21
CA GLN A 136 -8.09 -10.59 8.47
C GLN A 136 -6.58 -10.49 8.21
N ARG A 137 -5.85 -10.05 9.24
CA ARG A 137 -4.39 -10.00 9.21
C ARG A 137 -3.85 -11.43 9.25
N ALA A 138 -2.91 -11.73 8.38
CA ALA A 138 -2.14 -12.97 8.40
C ALA A 138 -0.64 -12.67 8.37
N GLU A 139 0.13 -13.66 8.81
CA GLU A 139 1.59 -13.65 8.72
C GLU A 139 2.06 -13.63 7.25
N PRO A 140 3.24 -13.08 6.98
CA PRO A 140 3.80 -13.09 5.63
C PRO A 140 4.02 -14.51 5.10
N LEU A 141 3.87 -14.69 3.79
CA LEU A 141 4.27 -15.92 3.10
C LEU A 141 5.79 -16.15 3.10
N THR A 142 6.57 -15.08 3.19
CA THR A 142 8.03 -15.12 3.25
C THR A 142 8.58 -14.03 4.17
N THR A 143 9.66 -14.36 4.88
CA THR A 143 10.41 -13.39 5.70
C THR A 143 11.73 -12.98 5.04
N GLU A 144 11.94 -13.39 3.78
CA GLU A 144 13.11 -13.00 3.01
C GLU A 144 13.14 -11.49 2.82
N LYS A 145 14.28 -10.90 3.17
CA LYS A 145 14.56 -9.48 2.98
C LYS A 145 14.91 -9.20 1.52
N THR A 146 14.82 -7.93 1.12
CA THR A 146 15.19 -7.52 -0.24
C THR A 146 16.63 -7.94 -0.56
N PRO A 147 16.89 -8.60 -1.72
CA PRO A 147 18.24 -9.00 -2.08
C PRO A 147 19.15 -7.78 -2.24
N GLN A 148 20.45 -7.96 -2.02
CA GLN A 148 21.44 -6.93 -2.31
C GLN A 148 21.54 -6.72 -3.82
N TRP A 149 21.51 -5.45 -4.24
CA TRP A 149 21.66 -5.01 -5.62
C TRP A 149 22.57 -3.77 -5.68
N MET A 150 23.02 -3.39 -6.87
CA MET A 150 24.05 -2.35 -7.06
C MET A 150 23.73 -1.00 -6.40
N GLY A 151 22.45 -0.68 -6.20
CA GLY A 151 22.00 0.54 -5.51
C GLY A 151 21.52 0.35 -4.08
N SER A 152 21.62 -0.85 -3.48
CA SER A 152 21.32 -1.03 -2.04
C SER A 152 22.15 -0.11 -1.15
N GLY A 153 23.37 0.24 -1.57
CA GLY A 153 24.24 1.18 -0.87
C GLY A 153 23.67 2.61 -0.77
N PHE A 154 22.73 3.00 -1.63
CA PHE A 154 22.12 4.35 -1.57
C PHE A 154 21.26 4.58 -0.34
N PHE A 155 20.86 3.52 0.38
CA PHE A 155 20.09 3.62 1.61
C PHE A 155 20.96 3.64 2.88
N GLN A 156 22.29 3.63 2.73
CA GLN A 156 23.18 3.84 3.87
C GLN A 156 23.16 5.32 4.27
N PRO A 157 22.92 5.63 5.56
CA PRO A 157 22.94 7.01 6.04
C PRO A 157 24.30 7.67 5.77
N TYR A 158 24.27 8.92 5.30
CA TYR A 158 25.48 9.70 5.13
C TYR A 158 26.17 9.96 6.47
N ALA A 159 27.45 9.62 6.58
CA ALA A 159 28.31 10.05 7.67
C ALA A 159 28.98 11.37 7.28
N ALA A 160 28.63 12.45 7.99
CA ALA A 160 29.28 13.73 7.77
C ALA A 160 30.78 13.62 8.05
N ARG A 161 31.60 14.21 7.17
CA ARG A 161 33.03 14.34 7.43
C ARG A 161 33.23 15.36 8.54
N GLU A 162 33.87 14.95 9.63
CA GLU A 162 34.34 15.87 10.65
C GLU A 162 35.34 16.85 10.01
N ARG A 163 35.15 18.15 10.27
CA ARG A 163 36.01 19.24 9.80
C ARG A 163 37.13 19.50 10.79
#